data_AF-A0A3N4Q958-F1
#
_entry.id   AF-A0A3N4Q958-F1
#
_cell.length_a   1.000
_cell.length_b   1.000
_cell.length_c   1.000
_cell.angle_alpha   90.00
_cell.angle_beta   90.00
_cell.angle_gamma   90.00
#
_symmetry.space_group_name_H-M   'P 1'
#
loop_
_entity.id
_entity.type
_entity.pdbx_description
1 polymer ?
#
loop_
_entity_poly.entity_id
_entity_poly.type
_entity_poly.pdbx_seq_one_letter_code
_entity_poly.pdbx_strand_id
1 'polypeptide(L)'
;MEMTAAVLCKSACILGEGPIWFPDENKLMWVDIEQQRVFSLDWQSRATHYWRLEKRVTLILPVADDPNNLLLGMQGGLAKFDPINNRFQWLADIEQEQVTHRCNDGACDRQGRLWVGTMCTDFITGAGSLYMLNDELALSKKIDRLTIPNGICWSPDNQRMYFIDSTLRTVQSFLYDTATGHLTFEKIAVEVPPALGSPDGMAIDEEGMLWVAHYGGAGVYRWNPHTGELLDKIALPVPNVTSCVFGGPHLDTLFITTARQELSDETLQQYPDSGHVFYVQVPVRGLPTNPCRVRESAGFPNHAVYVPKQVFSAPAP
;
A
#
# COMPACT_ATOMS: atom_id res chain seq x y z
N MET A 1 -16.45 -13.77 18.61
CA MET A 1 -15.06 -14.05 19.04
C MET A 1 -14.29 -12.77 18.79
N GLU A 2 -13.48 -12.33 19.76
CA GLU A 2 -12.66 -11.13 19.62
C GLU A 2 -11.60 -11.36 18.52
N MET A 3 -11.49 -10.42 17.56
CA MET A 3 -10.51 -10.52 16.46
C MET A 3 -9.12 -10.17 16.99
N THR A 4 -8.35 -11.17 17.41
CA THR A 4 -6.99 -10.98 17.93
C THR A 4 -5.96 -11.15 16.81
N ALA A 5 -5.21 -10.09 16.52
CA ALA A 5 -4.11 -10.13 15.57
C ALA A 5 -2.88 -10.84 16.16
N ALA A 6 -2.25 -11.72 15.38
CA ALA A 6 -1.03 -12.42 15.75
C ALA A 6 0.14 -11.94 14.88
N VAL A 7 1.35 -11.94 15.45
CA VAL A 7 2.57 -11.65 14.68
C VAL A 7 2.77 -12.74 13.62
N LEU A 8 2.82 -12.33 12.35
CA LEU A 8 3.10 -13.18 11.20
C LEU A 8 4.60 -13.26 10.92
N CYS A 9 5.27 -12.10 10.90
CA CYS A 9 6.67 -11.99 10.53
C CYS A 9 7.37 -10.94 11.39
N LYS A 10 8.49 -11.33 12.03
CA LYS A 10 9.34 -10.45 12.84
C LYS A 10 10.27 -9.60 11.96
N SER A 11 9.69 -8.83 11.03
CA SER A 11 10.41 -8.08 10.00
C SER A 11 11.15 -6.84 10.52
N ALA A 12 10.73 -6.32 11.67
CA ALA A 12 11.29 -5.13 12.33
C ALA A 12 11.45 -3.92 11.38
N CYS A 13 10.48 -3.73 10.47
CA CYS A 13 10.50 -2.69 9.47
C CYS A 13 10.57 -1.31 10.12
N ILE A 14 11.36 -0.41 9.54
CA ILE A 14 11.34 0.99 9.95
C ILE A 14 10.00 1.59 9.54
N LEU A 15 9.62 1.42 8.27
CA LEU A 15 8.31 1.80 7.76
C LEU A 15 7.78 0.68 6.85
N GLY A 16 7.13 -0.31 7.47
CA GLY A 16 6.50 -1.41 6.75
C GLY A 16 5.25 -0.93 6.04
N GLU A 17 5.10 -1.16 4.74
CA GLU A 17 4.03 -0.57 3.93
C GLU A 17 3.63 -1.44 2.73
N GLY A 18 2.56 -1.03 2.03
CA GLY A 18 2.12 -1.58 0.76
C GLY A 18 1.97 -3.10 0.74
N PRO A 19 1.31 -3.73 1.73
CA PRO A 19 1.10 -5.16 1.73
C PRO A 19 0.20 -5.57 0.57
N ILE A 20 0.55 -6.66 -0.10
CA ILE A 20 -0.19 -7.18 -1.24
C ILE A 20 -0.19 -8.72 -1.25
N TRP A 21 -1.36 -9.28 -1.51
CA TRP A 21 -1.57 -10.72 -1.58
C TRP A 21 -1.52 -11.22 -3.02
N PHE A 22 -0.69 -12.23 -3.28
CA PHE A 22 -0.60 -12.93 -4.56
C PHE A 22 -1.27 -14.31 -4.41
N PRO A 23 -2.55 -14.46 -4.82
CA PRO A 23 -3.31 -15.70 -4.57
C PRO A 23 -2.74 -16.91 -5.30
N ASP A 24 -2.31 -16.75 -6.55
CA ASP A 24 -1.79 -17.86 -7.38
C ASP A 24 -0.47 -18.42 -6.85
N GLU A 25 0.30 -17.59 -6.15
CA GLU A 25 1.59 -17.94 -5.57
C GLU A 25 1.51 -18.18 -4.06
N ASN A 26 0.33 -18.01 -3.47
CA ASN A 26 0.07 -18.14 -2.04
C ASN A 26 1.10 -17.38 -1.18
N LYS A 27 1.43 -16.14 -1.57
CA LYS A 27 2.44 -15.31 -0.91
C LYS A 27 1.93 -13.91 -0.59
N LEU A 28 2.48 -13.36 0.50
CA LEU A 28 2.34 -11.96 0.88
C LEU A 28 3.63 -11.22 0.53
N MET A 29 3.52 -10.07 -0.12
CA MET A 29 4.65 -9.14 -0.29
C MET A 29 4.34 -7.81 0.37
N TRP A 30 5.37 -7.09 0.80
CA TRP A 30 5.28 -5.74 1.38
C TRP A 30 6.63 -5.04 1.24
N VAL A 31 6.69 -3.76 1.60
CA VAL A 31 7.93 -2.98 1.55
C VAL A 31 8.40 -2.55 2.94
N ASP A 32 9.69 -2.29 3.08
CA ASP A 32 10.20 -1.37 4.11
C ASP A 32 10.77 -0.15 3.39
N ILE A 33 10.02 0.95 3.45
CA ILE A 33 10.29 2.16 2.67
C ILE A 33 11.68 2.71 3.00
N GLU A 34 11.97 2.91 4.29
CA GLU A 34 13.19 3.56 4.75
C GLU A 34 14.43 2.66 4.62
N GLN A 35 14.25 1.34 4.69
CA GLN A 35 15.33 0.39 4.48
C GLN A 35 15.48 -0.07 3.02
N GLN A 36 14.64 0.42 2.11
CA GLN A 36 14.67 0.12 0.67
C GLN A 36 14.52 -1.38 0.39
N ARG A 37 13.60 -2.05 1.10
CA ARG A 37 13.42 -3.50 0.98
C ARG A 37 12.06 -3.85 0.39
N VAL A 38 12.07 -4.90 -0.43
CA VAL A 38 10.86 -5.63 -0.86
C VAL A 38 10.90 -6.98 -0.16
N PHE A 39 9.89 -7.29 0.63
CA PHE A 39 9.75 -8.59 1.30
C PHE A 39 8.80 -9.50 0.54
N SER A 40 9.02 -10.81 0.70
CA SER A 40 8.13 -11.86 0.21
C SER A 40 8.07 -12.97 1.26
N LEU A 41 6.85 -13.34 1.65
CA LEU A 41 6.54 -14.41 2.59
C LEU A 41 5.64 -15.43 1.92
N ASP A 42 6.08 -16.69 1.90
CA ASP A 42 5.25 -17.82 1.50
C ASP A 42 4.28 -18.17 2.63
N TRP A 43 2.96 -18.16 2.35
CA TRP A 43 1.93 -18.33 3.37
C TRP A 43 1.94 -19.73 3.99
N GLN A 44 2.35 -20.75 3.24
CA GLN A 44 2.33 -22.13 3.74
C GLN A 44 3.53 -22.43 4.66
N SER A 45 4.73 -22.20 4.17
CA SER A 45 6.00 -22.49 4.86
C SER A 45 6.42 -21.40 5.84
N ARG A 46 5.84 -20.18 5.73
CA ARG A 46 6.25 -18.97 6.46
C ARG A 46 7.66 -18.49 6.12
N ALA A 47 8.31 -19.10 5.13
CA ALA A 47 9.62 -18.68 4.68
C ALA A 47 9.54 -17.24 4.17
N THR A 48 10.41 -16.38 4.70
CA THR A 48 10.45 -14.96 4.36
C THR A 48 11.83 -14.60 3.82
N HIS A 49 11.84 -13.87 2.71
CA HIS A 49 13.05 -13.29 2.13
C HIS A 49 12.80 -11.85 1.73
N TYR A 50 13.88 -11.11 1.47
CA TYR A 50 13.77 -9.76 0.94
C TYR A 50 14.90 -9.43 -0.03
N TRP A 51 14.61 -8.48 -0.92
CA TRP A 51 15.57 -7.82 -1.78
C TRP A 51 15.83 -6.41 -1.27
N ARG A 52 17.07 -5.93 -1.40
CA ARG A 52 17.41 -4.53 -1.15
C ARG A 52 17.62 -3.79 -2.46
N LEU A 53 16.85 -2.72 -2.65
CA LEU A 53 16.92 -1.81 -3.79
C LEU A 53 17.83 -0.62 -3.48
N GLU A 54 17.99 0.30 -4.44
CA GLU A 54 18.87 1.48 -4.30
C GLU A 54 18.13 2.75 -3.89
N LYS A 55 16.81 2.75 -3.99
CA LYS A 55 15.92 3.85 -3.63
C LYS A 55 14.75 3.33 -2.81
N ARG A 56 14.09 4.24 -2.08
CA ARG A 56 12.87 3.91 -1.34
C ARG A 56 11.84 3.34 -2.29
N VAL A 57 11.29 2.19 -1.93
CA VAL A 57 10.20 1.50 -2.62
C VAL A 57 8.99 1.56 -1.69
N THR A 58 7.84 1.91 -2.25
CA THR A 58 6.66 2.36 -1.47
C THR A 58 5.42 1.55 -1.79
N LEU A 59 5.36 0.98 -3.00
CA LEU A 59 4.21 0.25 -3.50
C LEU A 59 4.69 -0.92 -4.37
N ILE A 60 4.00 -2.05 -4.29
CA ILE A 60 4.19 -3.24 -5.13
C ILE A 60 2.84 -3.58 -5.77
N LEU A 61 2.82 -3.82 -7.08
CA LEU A 61 1.63 -4.24 -7.80
C LEU A 61 1.93 -5.39 -8.77
N PRO A 62 1.02 -6.38 -8.92
CA PRO A 62 1.13 -7.39 -9.95
C PRO A 62 0.96 -6.75 -11.32
N VAL A 63 1.64 -7.32 -12.31
CA VAL A 63 1.50 -6.92 -13.72
C VAL A 63 0.60 -7.94 -14.43
N ALA A 64 -0.45 -7.45 -15.08
CA ALA A 64 -1.38 -8.28 -15.83
C ALA A 64 -0.63 -8.99 -16.97
N ASP A 65 -0.92 -10.28 -17.13
CA ASP A 65 -0.34 -11.13 -18.19
C ASP A 65 1.21 -11.27 -18.11
N ASP A 66 1.83 -10.84 -17.00
CA ASP A 66 3.28 -10.97 -16.73
C ASP A 66 3.56 -11.31 -15.24
N PRO A 67 3.26 -12.55 -14.81
CA PRO A 67 3.31 -12.96 -13.40
C PRO A 67 4.73 -12.98 -12.80
N ASN A 68 5.77 -12.92 -13.64
CA ASN A 68 7.15 -12.91 -13.17
C ASN A 68 7.63 -11.51 -12.79
N ASN A 69 6.83 -10.48 -13.04
CA ASN A 69 7.24 -9.10 -12.84
C ASN A 69 6.29 -8.33 -11.93
N LEU A 70 6.89 -7.41 -11.19
CA LEU A 70 6.23 -6.48 -10.30
C LEU A 70 6.36 -5.08 -10.86
N LEU A 71 5.30 -4.29 -10.74
CA LEU A 71 5.38 -2.84 -10.87
C LEU A 71 5.64 -2.24 -9.48
N LEU A 72 6.62 -1.35 -9.40
CA LEU A 72 7.03 -0.71 -8.16
C LEU A 72 6.80 0.79 -8.23
N GLY A 73 6.18 1.35 -7.19
CA GLY A 73 6.19 2.78 -6.90
C GLY A 73 7.43 3.13 -6.08
N MET A 74 8.29 4.01 -6.61
CA MET A 74 9.61 4.30 -6.05
C MET A 74 9.77 5.79 -5.72
N GLN A 75 10.81 6.12 -4.97
CA GLN A 75 11.37 7.47 -4.98
C GLN A 75 11.92 7.80 -6.37
N GLY A 76 11.31 8.78 -7.04
CA GLY A 76 11.67 9.24 -8.38
C GLY A 76 10.87 8.63 -9.54
N GLY A 77 9.91 7.73 -9.30
CA GLY A 77 9.04 7.23 -10.38
C GLY A 77 8.64 5.77 -10.24
N LEU A 78 8.47 5.10 -11.38
CA LEU A 78 8.02 3.72 -11.50
C LEU A 78 9.12 2.81 -12.04
N ALA A 79 9.14 1.58 -11.55
CA ALA A 79 10.06 0.56 -12.00
C ALA A 79 9.37 -0.80 -12.18
N LYS A 80 9.93 -1.62 -13.06
CA LYS A 80 9.64 -3.04 -13.20
C LYS A 80 10.69 -3.84 -12.44
N PHE A 81 10.26 -4.84 -11.68
CA PHE A 81 11.15 -5.73 -10.95
C PHE A 81 10.80 -7.20 -11.18
N ASP A 82 11.79 -7.96 -11.64
CA ASP A 82 11.76 -9.41 -11.79
C ASP A 82 12.50 -10.03 -10.59
N PRO A 83 11.78 -10.48 -9.54
CA PRO A 83 12.39 -11.07 -8.35
C PRO A 83 13.07 -12.41 -8.62
N ILE A 84 12.67 -13.14 -9.67
CA ILE A 84 13.20 -14.47 -10.00
C ILE A 84 14.62 -14.34 -10.56
N ASN A 85 14.79 -13.45 -11.53
CA ASN A 85 16.08 -13.21 -12.19
C ASN A 85 16.85 -12.04 -11.56
N ASN A 86 16.30 -11.42 -10.52
CA ASN A 86 16.85 -10.25 -9.85
C ASN A 86 17.18 -9.13 -10.84
N ARG A 87 16.21 -8.74 -11.69
CA ARG A 87 16.37 -7.67 -12.69
C ARG A 87 15.46 -6.50 -12.38
N PHE A 88 16.03 -5.30 -12.36
CA PHE A 88 15.30 -4.07 -12.15
C PHE A 88 15.42 -3.17 -13.38
N GLN A 89 14.32 -2.49 -13.74
CA GLN A 89 14.27 -1.54 -14.85
C GLN A 89 13.38 -0.33 -14.50
N TRP A 90 13.88 0.89 -14.68
CA TRP A 90 13.04 2.10 -14.60
C TRP A 90 12.10 2.19 -15.80
N LEU A 91 10.84 2.58 -15.56
CA LEU A 91 9.81 2.65 -16.61
C LEU A 91 9.35 4.08 -16.90
N ALA A 92 9.09 4.85 -15.86
CA ALA A 92 8.57 6.20 -15.97
C ALA A 92 9.04 7.04 -14.81
N ASP A 93 9.43 8.28 -15.08
CA ASP A 93 9.66 9.27 -14.03
C ASP A 93 8.32 9.84 -13.56
N ILE A 94 8.20 10.07 -12.25
CA ILE A 94 7.12 10.86 -11.67
C ILE A 94 7.78 12.02 -10.94
N GLU A 95 7.47 13.24 -11.36
CA GLU A 95 8.01 14.47 -10.76
C GLU A 95 9.55 14.54 -10.77
N GLN A 96 10.17 14.24 -11.93
CA GLN A 96 11.63 14.13 -12.10
C GLN A 96 12.46 15.29 -11.49
N GLU A 97 11.94 16.51 -11.54
CA GLU A 97 12.62 17.71 -11.02
C GLU A 97 12.55 17.82 -9.48
N GLN A 98 11.70 17.05 -8.82
CA GLN A 98 11.46 17.08 -7.39
C GLN A 98 12.26 15.97 -6.68
N VAL A 99 13.55 16.21 -6.46
CA VAL A 99 14.48 15.21 -5.89
C VAL A 99 14.09 14.72 -4.48
N THR A 100 13.35 15.53 -3.74
CA THR A 100 12.81 15.20 -2.41
C THR A 100 11.44 14.52 -2.48
N HIS A 101 10.88 14.27 -3.66
CA HIS A 101 9.60 13.58 -3.79
C HIS A 101 9.76 12.08 -3.93
N ARG A 102 8.79 11.35 -3.40
CA ARG A 102 8.62 9.92 -3.59
C ARG A 102 7.17 9.57 -3.88
N CYS A 103 6.94 8.45 -4.55
CA CYS A 103 5.65 7.76 -4.44
C CYS A 103 5.37 7.44 -2.97
N ASN A 104 4.10 7.29 -2.61
CA ASN A 104 3.67 6.77 -1.31
C ASN A 104 2.75 5.56 -1.53
N ASP A 105 1.45 5.70 -1.29
CA ASP A 105 0.51 4.61 -1.54
C ASP A 105 -0.09 4.67 -2.97
N GLY A 106 -0.66 3.56 -3.40
CA GLY A 106 -1.32 3.44 -4.68
C GLY A 106 -1.99 2.10 -4.90
N ALA A 107 -2.81 2.02 -5.94
CA ALA A 107 -3.51 0.79 -6.32
C ALA A 107 -3.90 0.83 -7.79
N CYS A 108 -4.33 -0.31 -8.32
CA CYS A 108 -4.93 -0.37 -9.64
C CYS A 108 -6.45 -0.37 -9.58
N ASP A 109 -7.05 0.43 -10.46
CA ASP A 109 -8.48 0.31 -10.71
C ASP A 109 -8.80 -0.94 -11.54
N ARG A 110 -10.09 -1.22 -11.75
CA ARG A 110 -10.53 -2.43 -12.45
C ARG A 110 -10.17 -2.46 -13.94
N GLN A 111 -9.77 -1.33 -14.52
CA GLN A 111 -9.23 -1.27 -15.89
C GLN A 111 -7.72 -1.53 -15.92
N GLY A 112 -7.08 -1.71 -14.75
CA GLY A 112 -5.65 -1.92 -14.60
C GLY A 112 -4.82 -0.64 -14.67
N ARG A 113 -5.45 0.54 -14.57
CA ARG A 113 -4.71 1.81 -14.51
C ARG A 113 -4.11 1.97 -13.13
N LEU A 114 -2.85 2.36 -13.06
CA LEU A 114 -2.17 2.65 -11.80
C LEU A 114 -2.63 4.02 -11.28
N TRP A 115 -3.05 4.07 -10.04
CA TRP A 115 -3.22 5.29 -9.26
C TRP A 115 -2.14 5.35 -8.18
N VAL A 116 -1.39 6.44 -8.13
CA VAL A 116 -0.25 6.57 -7.20
C VAL A 116 -0.16 7.99 -6.65
N GLY A 117 -0.08 8.09 -5.33
CA GLY A 117 0.17 9.34 -4.63
C GLY A 117 1.66 9.65 -4.55
N THR A 118 2.02 10.94 -4.64
CA THR A 118 3.37 11.43 -4.35
C THR A 118 3.38 12.40 -3.18
N MET A 119 4.50 12.44 -2.47
CA MET A 119 4.74 13.38 -1.38
C MET A 119 6.18 13.85 -1.34
N CYS A 120 6.39 15.04 -0.77
CA CYS A 120 7.71 15.52 -0.40
C CYS A 120 8.17 14.84 0.89
N THR A 121 9.41 14.33 0.93
CA THR A 121 10.00 13.67 2.10
C THR A 121 10.23 14.60 3.28
N ASP A 122 10.18 15.92 3.04
CA ASP A 122 10.23 16.95 4.08
C ASP A 122 8.83 17.29 4.63
N PHE A 123 7.80 16.55 4.20
CA PHE A 123 6.40 16.72 4.62
C PHE A 123 5.83 18.13 4.38
N ILE A 124 6.27 18.79 3.31
CA ILE A 124 5.78 20.11 2.92
C ILE A 124 4.29 20.01 2.56
N THR A 125 3.46 20.77 3.28
CA THR A 125 2.01 20.84 3.04
C THR A 125 1.70 21.18 1.58
N GLY A 126 0.89 20.33 0.95
CA GLY A 126 0.43 20.55 -0.42
C GLY A 126 1.47 20.35 -1.52
N ALA A 127 2.63 19.76 -1.22
CA ALA A 127 3.64 19.45 -2.23
C ALA A 127 3.30 18.21 -3.08
N GLY A 128 2.47 17.32 -2.56
CA GLY A 128 2.08 16.06 -3.17
C GLY A 128 0.96 16.17 -4.20
N SER A 129 0.75 15.08 -4.93
CA SER A 129 -0.34 14.94 -5.92
C SER A 129 -0.75 13.48 -6.06
N LEU A 130 -1.99 13.24 -6.50
CA LEU A 130 -2.45 11.92 -6.95
C LEU A 130 -2.37 11.88 -8.47
N TYR A 131 -1.74 10.84 -8.99
CA TYR A 131 -1.61 10.59 -10.42
C TYR A 131 -2.32 9.30 -10.82
N MET A 132 -2.79 9.27 -12.07
CA MET A 132 -3.26 8.07 -12.76
C MET A 132 -2.38 7.83 -13.98
N LEU A 133 -1.91 6.60 -14.17
CA LEU A 133 -1.20 6.16 -15.36
C LEU A 133 -2.04 5.13 -16.11
N ASN A 134 -2.16 5.30 -17.42
CA ASN A 134 -2.83 4.34 -18.29
C ASN A 134 -1.89 3.16 -18.66
N ASP A 135 -2.35 2.29 -19.56
CA ASP A 135 -1.59 1.10 -20.00
C ASP A 135 -0.38 1.42 -20.88
N GLU A 136 -0.24 2.66 -21.36
CA GLU A 136 0.99 3.19 -21.97
C GLU A 136 1.88 3.97 -20.99
N LEU A 137 1.59 3.91 -19.69
CA LEU A 137 2.27 4.70 -18.65
C LEU A 137 2.16 6.23 -18.85
N ALA A 138 1.14 6.69 -19.58
CA ALA A 138 0.88 8.11 -19.75
C ALA A 138 0.33 8.68 -18.43
N LEU A 139 1.08 9.61 -17.86
CA LEU A 139 0.81 10.22 -16.56
C LEU A 139 -0.27 11.31 -16.65
N SER A 140 -1.29 11.23 -15.80
CA SER A 140 -2.34 12.23 -15.64
C SER A 140 -2.47 12.62 -14.17
N LYS A 141 -2.27 13.89 -13.84
CA LYS A 141 -2.54 14.42 -12.49
C LYS A 141 -4.04 14.51 -12.26
N LYS A 142 -4.52 13.99 -11.13
CA LYS A 142 -5.94 13.88 -10.79
C LYS A 142 -6.34 14.72 -9.59
N ILE A 143 -5.47 14.78 -8.58
CA ILE A 143 -5.65 15.64 -7.40
C ILE A 143 -4.30 16.31 -7.12
N ASP A 144 -4.31 17.60 -6.81
CA ASP A 144 -3.12 18.37 -6.42
C ASP A 144 -3.17 18.74 -4.94
N ARG A 145 -2.10 19.39 -4.46
CA ARG A 145 -2.03 19.98 -3.11
C ARG A 145 -2.26 18.97 -1.98
N LEU A 146 -1.76 17.75 -2.17
CA LEU A 146 -1.76 16.72 -1.14
C LEU A 146 -0.53 16.85 -0.25
N THR A 147 -0.58 16.33 0.97
CA THR A 147 0.58 16.31 1.87
C THR A 147 1.10 14.90 2.07
N ILE A 148 0.23 13.96 2.47
CA ILE A 148 0.59 12.55 2.64
C ILE A 148 -0.52 11.69 2.01
N PRO A 149 -0.51 11.49 0.68
CA PRO A 149 -1.50 10.66 -0.01
C PRO A 149 -1.30 9.19 0.34
N ASN A 150 -2.36 8.55 0.79
CA ASN A 150 -2.35 7.22 1.37
C ASN A 150 -3.53 6.39 0.84
N GLY A 151 -4.08 5.48 1.65
CA GLY A 151 -5.07 4.47 1.30
C GLY A 151 -6.00 4.84 0.16
N ILE A 152 -6.00 3.99 -0.87
CA ILE A 152 -6.83 4.11 -2.06
C ILE A 152 -7.53 2.79 -2.38
N CYS A 153 -8.84 2.84 -2.59
CA CYS A 153 -9.59 1.67 -3.07
C CYS A 153 -10.86 2.10 -3.82
N TRP A 154 -11.54 1.14 -4.45
CA TRP A 154 -12.80 1.37 -5.15
C TRP A 154 -13.93 0.59 -4.51
N SER A 155 -15.15 1.13 -4.56
CA SER A 155 -16.35 0.38 -4.17
C SER A 155 -16.51 -0.89 -5.01
N PRO A 156 -17.16 -1.95 -4.50
CA PRO A 156 -17.34 -3.20 -5.25
C PRO A 156 -18.03 -3.01 -6.62
N ASP A 157 -18.94 -2.03 -6.72
CA ASP A 157 -19.63 -1.65 -7.96
C ASP A 157 -18.78 -0.76 -8.90
N ASN A 158 -17.58 -0.37 -8.48
CA ASN A 158 -16.64 0.52 -9.19
C ASN A 158 -17.19 1.90 -9.54
N GLN A 159 -18.18 2.40 -8.78
CA GLN A 159 -18.74 3.74 -8.98
C GLN A 159 -18.11 4.80 -8.08
N ARG A 160 -17.38 4.39 -7.04
CA ARG A 160 -16.69 5.28 -6.11
C ARG A 160 -15.24 4.90 -5.95
N MET A 161 -14.39 5.92 -5.80
CA MET A 161 -13.04 5.81 -5.29
C MET A 161 -13.01 6.40 -3.89
N TYR A 162 -12.41 5.69 -2.94
CA TYR A 162 -12.09 6.19 -1.61
C TYR A 162 -10.61 6.51 -1.54
N PHE A 163 -10.26 7.65 -0.96
CA PHE A 163 -8.89 8.14 -0.93
C PHE A 163 -8.58 8.90 0.35
N ILE A 164 -7.34 8.78 0.81
CA ILE A 164 -6.84 9.38 2.04
C ILE A 164 -5.71 10.36 1.71
N ASP A 165 -5.79 11.57 2.25
CA ASP A 165 -4.62 12.35 2.64
C ASP A 165 -4.56 12.32 4.16
N SER A 166 -3.54 11.66 4.72
CA SER A 166 -3.48 11.38 6.17
C SER A 166 -3.53 12.65 7.02
N THR A 167 -3.06 13.77 6.48
CA THR A 167 -3.05 15.05 7.20
C THR A 167 -4.45 15.65 7.38
N LEU A 168 -5.40 15.28 6.53
CA LEU A 168 -6.79 15.71 6.61
C LEU A 168 -7.61 14.88 7.62
N ARG A 169 -7.09 13.73 8.07
CA ARG A 169 -7.80 12.78 8.96
C ARG A 169 -9.19 12.39 8.46
N THR A 170 -9.34 12.29 7.15
CA THR A 170 -10.60 11.90 6.51
C THR A 170 -10.36 10.84 5.46
N VAL A 171 -11.36 9.98 5.26
CA VAL A 171 -11.50 9.23 4.02
C VAL A 171 -12.46 10.00 3.12
N GLN A 172 -11.99 10.40 1.95
CA GLN A 172 -12.79 11.13 0.96
C GLN A 172 -13.41 10.15 -0.04
N SER A 173 -14.67 10.39 -0.41
CA SER A 173 -15.36 9.66 -1.48
C SER A 173 -15.42 10.52 -2.73
N PHE A 174 -15.10 9.90 -3.87
CA PHE A 174 -15.23 10.49 -5.20
C PHE A 174 -16.13 9.60 -6.05
N LEU A 175 -17.09 10.20 -6.77
CA LEU A 175 -17.72 9.55 -7.90
C LEU A 175 -16.64 9.28 -8.95
N TYR A 176 -16.58 8.05 -9.43
CA TYR A 176 -15.53 7.56 -10.30
C TYR A 176 -16.12 7.05 -11.61
N ASP A 177 -15.72 7.67 -12.72
CA ASP A 177 -16.05 7.21 -14.06
C ASP A 177 -15.07 6.11 -14.47
N THR A 178 -15.53 4.86 -14.48
CA THR A 178 -14.70 3.71 -14.86
C THR A 178 -14.15 3.81 -16.28
N ALA A 179 -14.86 4.43 -17.22
CA ALA A 179 -14.40 4.54 -18.60
C ALA A 179 -13.22 5.51 -18.71
N THR A 180 -13.31 6.68 -18.08
CA THR A 180 -12.34 7.77 -18.26
C THR A 180 -11.31 7.89 -17.13
N GLY A 181 -11.61 7.32 -15.96
CA GLY A 181 -10.85 7.55 -14.74
C GLY A 181 -11.03 8.98 -14.22
N HIS A 182 -12.14 9.64 -14.55
CA HIS A 182 -12.48 10.95 -14.02
C HIS A 182 -13.01 10.82 -12.58
N LEU A 183 -12.67 11.81 -11.75
CA LEU A 183 -13.09 11.90 -10.35
C LEU A 183 -13.92 13.15 -10.14
N THR A 184 -15.04 13.01 -9.44
CA THR A 184 -15.81 14.13 -8.90
C THR A 184 -15.93 13.94 -7.40
N PHE A 185 -15.46 14.92 -6.60
CA PHE A 185 -15.62 14.86 -5.16
C PHE A 185 -17.09 14.72 -4.78
N GLU A 186 -17.41 13.70 -3.98
CA GLU A 186 -18.78 13.42 -3.54
C GLU A 186 -18.98 13.96 -2.13
N LYS A 187 -18.20 13.46 -1.17
CA LYS A 187 -18.32 13.78 0.26
C LYS A 187 -17.11 13.30 1.05
N ILE A 188 -17.04 13.72 2.31
CA ILE A 188 -16.26 13.01 3.32
C ILE A 188 -17.02 11.74 3.71
N ALA A 189 -16.42 10.57 3.49
CA ALA A 189 -17.01 9.28 3.84
C ALA A 189 -16.82 8.95 5.32
N VAL A 190 -15.64 9.29 5.86
CA VAL A 190 -15.25 9.04 7.25
C VAL A 190 -14.42 10.21 7.76
N GLU A 191 -14.72 10.66 8.99
CA GLU A 191 -13.86 11.56 9.76
C GLU A 191 -13.20 10.76 10.89
N VAL A 192 -11.86 10.75 10.94
CA VAL A 192 -11.10 10.02 11.96
C VAL A 192 -10.83 10.97 13.14
N PRO A 193 -11.35 10.67 14.34
CA PRO A 193 -11.06 11.46 15.53
C PRO A 193 -9.55 11.50 15.82
N PRO A 194 -8.98 12.64 16.28
CA PRO A 194 -7.56 12.72 16.59
C PRO A 194 -7.06 11.68 17.61
N ALA A 195 -7.93 11.24 18.52
CA ALA A 195 -7.63 10.21 19.52
C ALA A 195 -7.41 8.81 18.91
N LEU A 196 -7.81 8.60 17.65
CA LEU A 196 -7.57 7.37 16.91
C LEU A 196 -6.37 7.50 15.96
N GLY A 197 -5.56 8.56 16.05
CA GLY A 197 -4.40 8.73 15.18
C GLY A 197 -4.76 9.33 13.82
N SER A 198 -4.08 8.86 12.77
CA SER A 198 -4.27 9.31 11.39
C SER A 198 -4.58 8.13 10.46
N PRO A 199 -5.52 8.25 9.52
CA PRO A 199 -5.78 7.21 8.53
C PRO A 199 -4.58 7.07 7.60
N ASP A 200 -4.19 5.84 7.32
CA ASP A 200 -3.01 5.48 6.53
C ASP A 200 -3.45 4.60 5.34
N GLY A 201 -2.87 3.41 5.13
CA GLY A 201 -3.34 2.44 4.14
C GLY A 201 -4.72 1.86 4.43
N MET A 202 -5.42 1.41 3.39
CA MET A 202 -6.82 0.96 3.47
C MET A 202 -7.13 -0.20 2.52
N ALA A 203 -8.02 -1.08 2.95
CA ALA A 203 -8.66 -2.11 2.13
C ALA A 203 -10.19 -1.99 2.16
N ILE A 204 -10.89 -2.66 1.25
CA ILE A 204 -12.35 -2.74 1.22
C ILE A 204 -12.80 -4.20 1.19
N ASP A 205 -13.86 -4.51 1.93
CA ASP A 205 -14.47 -5.84 1.92
C ASP A 205 -15.59 -5.98 0.88
N GLU A 206 -16.08 -7.20 0.67
CA GLU A 206 -17.15 -7.52 -0.28
C GLU A 206 -18.51 -6.88 0.08
N GLU A 207 -18.68 -6.44 1.33
CA GLU A 207 -19.85 -5.69 1.80
C GLU A 207 -19.74 -4.19 1.50
N GLY A 208 -18.57 -3.73 1.04
CA GLY A 208 -18.29 -2.32 0.75
C GLY A 208 -17.87 -1.51 1.98
N MET A 209 -17.43 -2.15 3.06
CA MET A 209 -16.92 -1.46 4.25
C MET A 209 -15.40 -1.27 4.16
N LEU A 210 -14.93 -0.15 4.70
CA LEU A 210 -13.53 0.25 4.63
C LEU A 210 -12.77 -0.25 5.87
N TRP A 211 -11.64 -0.91 5.65
CA TRP A 211 -10.71 -1.31 6.70
C TRP A 211 -9.49 -0.39 6.63
N VAL A 212 -9.37 0.51 7.61
CA VAL A 212 -8.39 1.60 7.58
C VAL A 212 -7.37 1.38 8.68
N ALA A 213 -6.10 1.26 8.31
CA ALA A 213 -4.99 1.29 9.26
C ALA A 213 -4.87 2.70 9.86
N HIS A 214 -4.71 2.77 11.17
CA HIS A 214 -4.58 4.05 11.87
C HIS A 214 -3.17 4.19 12.45
N TYR A 215 -2.35 5.04 11.83
CA TYR A 215 -1.02 5.37 12.30
C TYR A 215 -1.12 6.18 13.60
N GLY A 216 -0.44 5.70 14.66
CA GLY A 216 -0.60 6.21 16.02
C GLY A 216 -1.93 5.82 16.70
N GLY A 217 -2.78 5.02 16.04
CA GLY A 217 -4.10 4.61 16.50
C GLY A 217 -4.19 3.17 17.01
N ALA A 218 -3.10 2.41 16.96
CA ALA A 218 -2.98 1.04 17.46
C ALA A 218 -4.08 0.07 16.97
N GLY A 219 -4.43 0.15 15.69
CA GLY A 219 -5.40 -0.79 15.12
C GLY A 219 -5.72 -0.57 13.65
N VAL A 220 -6.51 -1.51 13.13
CA VAL A 220 -7.26 -1.36 11.89
C VAL A 220 -8.74 -1.21 12.25
N TYR A 221 -9.39 -0.22 11.67
CA TYR A 221 -10.76 0.17 12.00
C TYR A 221 -11.68 -0.06 10.80
N ARG A 222 -12.80 -0.72 11.04
CA ARG A 222 -13.80 -1.02 10.01
C ARG A 222 -14.87 0.06 10.01
N TRP A 223 -14.98 0.82 8.93
CA TRP A 223 -15.88 1.95 8.78
C TRP A 223 -16.94 1.70 7.72
N ASN A 224 -18.14 2.19 7.98
CA ASN A 224 -19.19 2.28 6.97
C ASN A 224 -19.02 3.58 6.17
N PRO A 225 -18.63 3.55 4.89
CA PRO A 225 -18.42 4.78 4.10
C PRO A 225 -19.72 5.49 3.72
N HIS A 226 -20.87 4.83 3.84
CA HIS A 226 -22.17 5.44 3.55
C HIS A 226 -22.64 6.30 4.71
N THR A 227 -22.48 5.83 5.95
CA THR A 227 -22.95 6.53 7.16
C THR A 227 -21.84 7.25 7.92
N GLY A 228 -20.57 6.90 7.72
CA GLY A 228 -19.42 7.36 8.51
C GLY A 228 -19.26 6.65 9.86
N GLU A 229 -20.05 5.60 10.12
CA GLU A 229 -20.06 4.89 11.40
C GLU A 229 -18.85 3.96 11.55
N LEU A 230 -18.24 3.94 12.73
CA LEU A 230 -17.26 2.95 13.12
C LEU A 230 -17.98 1.65 13.51
N LEU A 231 -17.77 0.59 12.75
CA LEU A 231 -18.43 -0.70 12.94
C LEU A 231 -17.63 -1.63 13.84
N ASP A 232 -16.31 -1.66 13.68
CA ASP A 232 -15.44 -2.60 14.40
C ASP A 232 -13.99 -2.12 14.47
N LYS A 233 -13.19 -2.75 15.34
CA LYS A 233 -11.77 -2.48 15.52
C LYS A 233 -11.00 -3.78 15.75
N ILE A 234 -9.94 -4.00 14.97
CA ILE A 234 -8.86 -4.91 15.30
C ILE A 234 -7.80 -4.11 16.07
N ALA A 235 -7.69 -4.33 17.38
CA ALA A 235 -6.65 -3.72 18.19
C ALA A 235 -5.30 -4.42 17.96
N LEU A 236 -4.23 -3.65 17.83
CA LEU A 236 -2.86 -4.17 17.74
C LEU A 236 -2.03 -3.71 18.94
N PRO A 237 -1.08 -4.53 19.43
CA PRO A 237 -0.20 -4.19 20.54
C PRO A 237 0.97 -3.29 20.12
N VAL A 238 0.76 -2.43 19.12
CA VAL A 238 1.78 -1.50 18.57
C VAL A 238 1.11 -0.20 18.14
N PRO A 239 1.78 0.95 18.28
CA PRO A 239 1.14 2.26 18.04
C PRO A 239 0.96 2.56 16.54
N ASN A 240 1.95 2.24 15.70
CA ASN A 240 2.03 2.71 14.32
C ASN A 240 1.61 1.59 13.35
N VAL A 241 0.31 1.50 13.08
CA VAL A 241 -0.27 0.60 12.07
C VAL A 241 -0.38 1.35 10.76
N THR A 242 0.21 0.80 9.69
CA THR A 242 0.45 1.54 8.45
C THR A 242 -0.50 1.15 7.33
N SER A 243 -0.73 -0.14 7.09
CA SER A 243 -1.60 -0.57 5.99
C SER A 243 -2.15 -1.97 6.24
N CYS A 244 -3.12 -2.38 5.42
CA CYS A 244 -3.70 -3.70 5.48
C CYS A 244 -4.18 -4.19 4.11
N VAL A 245 -4.22 -5.52 3.94
CA VAL A 245 -4.73 -6.17 2.73
C VAL A 245 -5.41 -7.48 3.08
N PHE A 246 -6.49 -7.80 2.37
CA PHE A 246 -7.10 -9.12 2.45
C PHE A 246 -6.32 -10.15 1.64
N GLY A 247 -6.19 -11.35 2.19
CA GLY A 247 -5.55 -12.46 1.52
C GLY A 247 -5.84 -13.79 2.19
N GLY A 248 -4.92 -14.74 2.01
CA GLY A 248 -5.16 -16.14 2.30
C GLY A 248 -6.02 -16.81 1.20
N PRO A 249 -6.16 -18.14 1.23
CA PRO A 249 -6.87 -18.91 0.19
C PRO A 249 -8.35 -18.53 0.00
N HIS A 250 -8.95 -17.85 0.99
CA HIS A 250 -10.37 -17.48 0.99
C HIS A 250 -10.61 -15.96 1.05
N LEU A 251 -9.54 -15.14 0.99
CA LEU A 251 -9.58 -13.68 1.15
C LEU A 251 -10.23 -13.21 2.47
N ASP A 252 -10.23 -14.04 3.51
CA ASP A 252 -10.78 -13.79 4.85
C ASP A 252 -9.69 -13.56 5.91
N THR A 253 -8.43 -13.50 5.48
CA THR A 253 -7.29 -13.15 6.34
C THR A 253 -6.88 -11.71 6.07
N LEU A 254 -6.91 -10.86 7.09
CA LEU A 254 -6.37 -9.50 6.99
C LEU A 254 -4.90 -9.51 7.41
N PHE A 255 -4.01 -9.15 6.49
CA PHE A 255 -2.59 -8.89 6.75
C PHE A 255 -2.38 -7.42 7.07
N ILE A 256 -1.52 -7.12 8.04
CA ILE A 256 -1.40 -5.77 8.60
C ILE A 256 0.09 -5.43 8.73
N THR A 257 0.52 -4.33 8.11
CA THR A 257 1.89 -3.80 8.25
C THR A 257 1.92 -2.74 9.35
N THR A 258 3.11 -2.57 9.94
CA THR A 258 3.33 -1.64 11.04
C THR A 258 4.72 -1.00 10.90
N ALA A 259 5.00 0.04 11.69
CA ALA A 259 6.24 0.81 11.62
C ALA A 259 6.93 0.96 12.98
N ARG A 260 8.25 1.14 12.93
CA ARG A 260 9.08 1.63 14.05
C ARG A 260 9.40 3.11 13.94
N GLN A 261 9.17 3.70 12.77
CA GLN A 261 9.42 5.11 12.50
C GLN A 261 8.83 5.99 13.60
N GLU A 262 9.58 7.01 13.99
CA GLU A 262 9.24 7.98 15.05
C GLU A 262 9.12 7.43 16.48
N LEU A 263 9.26 6.13 16.70
CA LEU A 263 9.28 5.55 18.04
C LEU A 263 10.65 5.69 18.69
N SER A 264 10.69 6.18 19.92
CA SER A 264 11.92 6.21 20.73
C SER A 264 12.32 4.80 21.17
N ASP A 265 13.57 4.63 21.60
CA ASP A 265 14.06 3.35 22.15
C ASP A 265 13.24 2.91 23.37
N GLU A 266 12.79 3.83 24.22
CA GLU A 266 11.92 3.53 25.36
C GLU A 266 10.54 3.05 24.90
N THR A 267 10.00 3.67 23.85
CA THR A 267 8.70 3.27 23.27
C THR A 267 8.81 1.90 22.59
N LEU A 268 9.91 1.62 21.90
CA LEU A 268 10.17 0.30 21.32
C LEU A 268 10.35 -0.80 22.37
N GLN A 269 10.86 -0.49 23.56
CA GLN A 269 10.88 -1.43 24.68
C GLN A 269 9.47 -1.75 25.20
N GLN A 270 8.56 -0.77 25.17
CA GLN A 270 7.15 -0.97 25.54
C GLN A 270 6.35 -1.72 24.46
N TYR A 271 6.68 -1.48 23.19
CA TYR A 271 6.00 -2.05 22.03
C TYR A 271 7.00 -2.81 21.13
N PRO A 272 7.55 -3.96 21.60
CA PRO A 272 8.64 -4.67 20.93
C PRO A 272 8.28 -5.20 19.55
N ASP A 273 6.99 -5.46 19.30
CA ASP A 273 6.49 -5.97 18.03
C ASP A 273 6.29 -4.87 16.97
N SER A 274 6.58 -3.61 17.28
CA SER A 274 6.51 -2.51 16.30
C SER A 274 7.38 -2.81 15.08
N GLY A 275 6.86 -2.55 13.88
CA GLY A 275 7.51 -2.86 12.60
C GLY A 275 7.36 -4.31 12.15
N HIS A 276 6.64 -5.15 12.87
CA HIS A 276 6.31 -6.51 12.43
C HIS A 276 5.06 -6.54 11.56
N VAL A 277 4.91 -7.61 10.78
CA VAL A 277 3.67 -7.89 10.05
C VAL A 277 2.78 -8.75 10.93
N PHE A 278 1.50 -8.40 11.01
CA PHE A 278 0.47 -9.15 11.73
C PHE A 278 -0.53 -9.76 10.76
N TYR A 279 -1.30 -10.73 11.24
CA TYR A 279 -2.46 -11.25 10.53
C TYR A 279 -3.61 -11.57 11.50
N VAL A 280 -4.84 -11.54 10.99
CA VAL A 280 -6.04 -11.93 11.73
C VAL A 280 -7.09 -12.50 10.79
N GLN A 281 -7.85 -13.50 11.25
CA GLN A 281 -9.02 -14.00 10.53
C GLN A 281 -10.21 -13.08 10.81
N VAL A 282 -10.93 -12.69 9.77
CA VAL A 282 -12.10 -11.80 9.87
C VAL A 282 -13.35 -12.49 9.32
N PRO A 283 -14.57 -12.09 9.73
CA PRO A 283 -15.81 -12.77 9.34
C PRO A 283 -16.32 -12.39 7.94
N VAL A 284 -15.57 -11.60 7.18
CA VAL A 284 -15.91 -11.09 5.84
C VAL A 284 -14.75 -11.32 4.89
N ARG A 285 -15.04 -11.34 3.59
CA ARG A 285 -13.99 -11.47 2.57
C ARG A 285 -13.62 -10.13 1.98
N GLY A 286 -12.36 -9.99 1.60
CA GLY A 286 -11.89 -8.93 0.74
C GLY A 286 -12.16 -9.19 -0.73
N LEU A 287 -11.67 -8.27 -1.55
CA LEU A 287 -11.66 -8.38 -3.00
C LEU A 287 -10.24 -8.71 -3.51
N PRO A 288 -10.10 -9.44 -4.63
CA PRO A 288 -8.80 -9.62 -5.27
C PRO A 288 -8.19 -8.27 -5.67
N THR A 289 -6.87 -8.13 -5.50
CA THR A 289 -6.15 -6.95 -5.98
C THR A 289 -6.16 -6.92 -7.51
N ASN A 290 -6.51 -5.77 -8.10
CA ASN A 290 -6.42 -5.60 -9.54
C ASN A 290 -4.94 -5.52 -9.96
N PRO A 291 -4.54 -6.23 -11.02
CA PRO A 291 -3.20 -6.07 -11.59
C PRO A 291 -3.11 -4.81 -12.45
N CYS A 292 -1.90 -4.25 -12.52
CA CYS A 292 -1.59 -3.17 -13.43
C CYS A 292 -1.46 -3.69 -14.86
N ARG A 293 -2.08 -3.01 -15.82
CA ARG A 293 -1.86 -3.27 -17.24
C ARG A 293 -0.78 -2.34 -17.77
N VAL A 294 0.26 -2.90 -18.37
CA VAL A 294 1.35 -2.15 -19.01
C VAL A 294 1.63 -2.78 -20.37
N ARG A 295 1.48 -2.02 -21.47
CA ARG A 295 1.76 -2.51 -22.83
C ARG A 295 3.26 -2.62 -23.07
N GLU A 296 3.69 -3.70 -23.73
CA GLU A 296 5.09 -3.87 -24.16
C GLU A 296 5.57 -2.73 -25.08
N SER A 297 4.67 -2.16 -25.89
CA SER A 297 4.97 -1.04 -26.80
C SER A 297 5.12 0.31 -26.11
N ALA A 298 4.90 0.41 -24.79
CA ALA A 298 5.12 1.63 -24.01
C ALA A 298 6.59 2.10 -24.03
N GLY A 299 7.47 1.36 -24.73
CA GLY A 299 8.77 1.85 -25.14
C GLY A 299 9.58 2.23 -23.93
N PHE A 300 9.89 1.24 -23.08
CA PHE A 300 10.83 1.48 -22.00
C PHE A 300 12.08 2.10 -22.62
N PRO A 301 12.48 3.32 -22.24
CA PRO A 301 13.77 3.81 -22.64
C PRO A 301 14.80 2.74 -22.27
N ASN A 302 15.90 2.64 -23.01
CA ASN A 302 17.03 1.77 -22.68
C ASN A 302 17.70 2.25 -21.37
N HIS A 303 16.96 2.29 -20.27
CA HIS A 303 17.47 2.42 -18.93
C HIS A 303 18.21 1.13 -18.62
N ALA A 304 19.42 1.27 -18.09
CA ALA A 304 20.25 0.14 -17.73
C ALA A 304 19.47 -0.80 -16.79
N VAL A 305 19.32 -2.05 -17.20
CA VAL A 305 18.88 -3.12 -16.32
C VAL A 305 20.01 -3.35 -15.33
N TYR A 306 19.72 -3.27 -14.04
CA TYR A 306 20.70 -3.59 -13.00
C TYR A 306 20.19 -4.72 -12.11
N VAL A 307 21.14 -5.32 -11.41
CA VAL A 307 20.93 -6.46 -10.50
C VAL A 307 20.93 -5.92 -9.08
N PRO A 308 19.81 -6.00 -8.33
CA PRO A 308 19.76 -5.59 -6.92
C PRO A 308 20.80 -6.30 -6.06
N LYS A 309 21.18 -5.64 -4.96
CA LYS A 309 22.44 -5.89 -4.24
C LYS A 309 22.59 -7.28 -3.62
N GLN A 310 21.49 -7.99 -3.28
CA GLN A 310 21.44 -9.39 -2.81
C GLN A 310 20.01 -9.79 -2.39
N VAL A 311 19.73 -11.10 -2.35
CA VAL A 311 18.55 -11.70 -1.69
C VAL A 311 18.95 -12.15 -0.29
N PHE A 312 18.15 -11.82 0.72
CA PHE A 312 18.42 -12.15 2.11
C PHE A 312 17.26 -12.96 2.70
N SER A 313 17.56 -13.97 3.52
CA SER A 313 16.54 -14.62 4.36
C SER A 313 16.26 -13.74 5.57
N ALA A 314 14.98 -13.57 5.90
CA ALA A 314 14.61 -13.00 7.19
C ALA A 314 14.74 -14.08 8.29
N PRO A 315 14.92 -13.70 9.57
CA PRO A 315 14.89 -14.66 10.67
C PRO A 315 13.57 -15.45 10.67
N ALA A 316 13.65 -16.77 10.92
CA ALA A 316 12.46 -17.58 11.12
C ALA A 316 11.65 -17.06 12.34
N PRO A 317 10.31 -17.14 12.30
CA PRO A 317 9.43 -16.63 13.36
C PRO A 317 9.71 -17.25 14.74
#